data_AF-A0A2N9MHJ0-F1
#
_entry.id   AF-A0A2N9MHJ0-F1
#
_cell.length_a   1.000
_cell.length_b   1.000
_cell.length_c   1.000
_cell.angle_alpha   90.00
_cell.angle_beta   90.00
_cell.angle_gamma   90.00
#
_symmetry.space_group_name_H-M   'P 1'
#
loop_
_entity.id
_entity.type
_entity.pdbx_description
1 polymer ?
#
loop_
_entity_poly.entity_id
_entity_poly.type
_entity_poly.pdbx_seq_one_letter_code
_entity_poly.pdbx_strand_id
1 'polypeptide(L)'
;MKTELNAYLGALKPGHYRVAALFSPEVLKPTGPSMYAYSYTDPREYIVSNAVEFEIVPADLGWQRRTIAAAVKVLIQGDAYEPVQMRQEAARQLSYLQTPLAWEAEVEQLDKSEGEIWSILVRAQDKKAVCGILRARLLLPAQYVSGAYLRELGTLCGEGDPDAALLAAHFHEKTTAFQGAALDGLLQYAAVSPTPPDWLPALRQEAIREFPQISAERQRAYLAWEWAVMRVPEMAPVLDSYLSRAGTGDPEGWRLAIRRLNEFAPAQAQARIVADILQPVSRVDDDTLALLPPEATRGLTPKLIQTLATAQKGPAGNPFLAARLIARYGDAASLPRIKAIFESQPDKCQPELFAYFLRVDPAYAGRILHRQPWDMHAPAPVCATHYFAVTARIFMSPELESFIAAYTMHGDVQVKMAAAESLGTYGTAAAEQPLWDTLQYFHDYWKDRPALLQQNVEGEYLEVALRNAIARGNGWLANAADLARIASLCISERCQHETANDLHNMQHCISERCQHETANDLHNMQQPLGVQVEGGSFRVAQYTNIASLEALEKKLAQFPPGTTFRLHVSSPGRGEIVQRLQQFGAGKGLTFQLPSN
;
A
#
# COMPACT_ATOMS: atom_id res chain seq x y z
N MET A 1 -11.18 32.56 11.72
CA MET A 1 -10.31 31.49 12.23
C MET A 1 -10.49 31.45 13.74
N LYS A 2 -11.06 30.38 14.31
CA LYS A 2 -10.98 30.17 15.77
C LYS A 2 -9.61 29.55 16.02
N THR A 3 -8.73 30.26 16.72
CA THR A 3 -7.39 29.79 17.05
C THR A 3 -7.33 29.55 18.55
N GLU A 4 -7.03 28.32 18.95
CA GLU A 4 -6.82 27.98 20.36
C GLU A 4 -5.42 28.39 20.79
N LEU A 5 -5.31 29.31 21.75
CA LEU A 5 -4.03 29.80 22.25
C LEU A 5 -3.12 28.64 22.73
N ASN A 6 -3.71 27.63 23.36
CA ASN A 6 -3.00 26.47 23.91
C ASN A 6 -2.41 25.54 22.83
N ALA A 7 -2.83 25.67 21.57
CA ALA A 7 -2.23 24.92 20.45
C ALA A 7 -0.87 25.51 20.03
N TYR A 8 -0.64 26.80 20.29
CA TYR A 8 0.56 27.55 19.87
C TYR A 8 1.49 27.87 21.05
N LEU A 9 0.93 27.95 22.24
CA LEU A 9 1.64 28.27 23.47
C LEU A 9 1.57 27.07 24.42
N GLY A 10 2.68 26.72 25.05
CA GLY A 10 2.66 25.75 26.15
C GLY A 10 1.81 26.25 27.33
N ALA A 11 1.63 25.42 28.36
CA ALA A 11 0.85 25.77 29.55
C ALA A 11 1.29 27.11 30.17
N LEU A 12 0.44 28.14 30.02
CA LEU A 12 0.69 29.47 30.55
C LEU A 12 0.40 29.49 32.05
N LYS A 13 1.29 30.11 32.84
CA LYS A 13 1.09 30.25 34.29
C LYS A 13 0.01 31.29 34.59
N PRO A 14 -0.63 31.27 35.77
CA PRO A 14 -1.52 32.36 36.17
C PRO A 14 -0.81 33.72 36.12
N GLY A 15 -1.51 34.74 35.62
CA GLY A 15 -0.98 36.08 35.45
C GLY A 15 -1.70 36.89 34.37
N HIS A 16 -1.29 38.14 34.20
CA HIS A 16 -1.78 39.01 33.13
C HIS A 16 -0.93 38.85 31.88
N TYR A 17 -1.59 38.61 30.76
CA TYR A 17 -0.97 38.41 29.46
C TYR A 17 -1.49 39.42 28.46
N ARG A 18 -0.61 39.79 27.54
CA ARG A 18 -0.94 40.55 26.34
C ARG A 18 -0.49 39.73 25.14
N VAL A 19 -1.43 39.36 24.28
CA VAL A 19 -1.16 38.59 23.07
C VAL A 19 -1.52 39.40 21.84
N ALA A 20 -0.68 39.33 20.81
CA ALA A 20 -1.00 39.82 19.47
C ALA A 20 -0.58 38.73 18.48
N ALA A 21 -1.38 38.52 17.45
CA ALA A 21 -1.03 37.60 16.37
C ALA A 21 -0.17 38.33 15.35
N LEU A 22 0.95 37.71 15.00
CA LEU A 22 1.83 38.16 13.91
C LEU A 22 1.50 37.32 12.69
N PHE A 23 0.88 37.93 11.68
CA PHE A 23 0.58 37.29 10.41
C PHE A 23 1.64 37.70 9.39
N SER A 24 2.21 36.73 8.69
CA SER A 24 2.95 37.02 7.45
C SER A 24 2.05 36.63 6.29
N PRO A 25 1.62 37.58 5.43
CA PRO A 25 0.75 37.26 4.32
C PRO A 25 1.49 36.37 3.33
N GLU A 26 0.88 35.26 2.98
CA GLU A 26 1.31 34.47 1.85
C GLU A 26 0.68 35.05 0.58
N VAL A 27 1.52 35.39 -0.39
CA VAL A 27 1.09 35.77 -1.72
C VAL A 27 1.16 34.55 -2.61
N LEU A 28 0.12 34.39 -3.41
CA LEU A 28 0.05 33.36 -4.42
C LEU A 28 1.09 33.69 -5.50
N LYS A 29 2.24 33.01 -5.48
CA LYS A 29 3.28 33.18 -6.51
C LYS A 29 3.16 32.05 -7.53
N PRO A 30 3.27 32.36 -8.83
CA PRO A 30 3.44 31.32 -9.82
C PRO A 30 4.76 30.59 -9.50
N THR A 31 4.64 29.34 -9.09
CA THR A 31 5.79 28.41 -9.03
C THR A 31 5.92 27.64 -10.35
N GLY A 32 5.01 27.91 -11.29
CA GLY A 32 4.99 27.36 -12.64
C GLY A 32 3.83 27.85 -13.51
N PRO A 33 3.71 27.43 -14.79
CA PRO A 33 2.70 27.86 -15.75
C PRO A 33 1.27 27.48 -15.38
N SER A 34 1.07 26.52 -14.48
CA SER A 34 -0.24 26.14 -13.96
C SER A 34 -0.24 25.82 -12.48
N MET A 35 0.89 26.06 -11.81
CA MET A 35 1.05 25.84 -10.38
C MET A 35 1.31 27.17 -9.69
N TYR A 36 0.47 27.42 -8.70
CA TYR A 36 0.65 28.51 -7.79
C TYR A 36 0.98 27.94 -6.42
N ALA A 37 2.05 28.42 -5.81
CA ALA A 37 2.29 28.16 -4.40
C ALA A 37 2.10 29.44 -3.62
N TYR A 38 1.49 29.29 -2.45
CA TYR A 38 1.54 30.32 -1.43
C TYR A 38 2.98 30.43 -0.94
N SER A 39 3.54 31.63 -1.01
CA SER A 39 4.84 31.93 -0.42
C SER A 39 4.78 33.27 0.28
N TYR A 40 5.58 33.45 1.32
CA TYR A 40 5.66 34.73 2.02
C TYR A 40 6.10 35.86 1.08
N THR A 41 5.64 37.06 1.38
CA THR A 41 6.13 38.29 0.74
C THR A 41 7.66 38.41 0.90
N ASP A 42 8.31 38.99 -0.10
CA ASP A 42 9.74 39.35 -0.07
C ASP A 42 9.88 40.82 -0.48
N PRO A 43 10.31 41.74 0.42
CA PRO A 43 10.70 41.48 1.82
C PRO A 43 9.52 40.95 2.66
N ARG A 44 9.82 40.18 3.72
CA ARG A 44 8.78 39.66 4.61
C ARG A 44 8.01 40.80 5.25
N GLU A 45 6.74 40.89 4.90
CA GLU A 45 5.80 41.78 5.54
C GLU A 45 5.13 41.06 6.70
N TYR A 46 4.81 41.81 7.73
CA TYR A 46 4.11 41.31 8.89
C TYR A 46 2.97 42.25 9.25
N ILE A 47 1.80 41.66 9.45
CA ILE A 47 0.62 42.35 9.96
C ILE A 47 0.46 41.90 11.41
N VAL A 48 0.48 42.85 12.34
CA VAL A 48 0.24 42.60 13.76
C VAL A 48 -1.23 42.87 14.04
N SER A 49 -1.92 41.92 14.66
CA SER A 49 -3.29 42.17 15.13
C SER A 49 -3.31 43.20 16.25
N ASN A 50 -4.50 43.73 16.54
CA ASN A 50 -4.70 44.39 17.84
C ASN A 50 -4.29 43.42 18.96
N ALA A 51 -3.62 43.97 19.97
CA ALA A 51 -3.27 43.19 21.15
C ALA A 51 -4.51 42.99 22.02
N VAL A 52 -4.70 41.76 22.49
CA VAL A 52 -5.72 41.40 23.47
C VAL A 52 -5.04 41.18 24.80
N GLU A 53 -5.56 41.85 25.82
CA GLU A 53 -5.15 41.64 27.22
C GLU A 53 -6.14 40.70 27.90
N PHE A 54 -5.61 39.75 28.65
CA PHE A 54 -6.41 38.80 29.40
C PHE A 54 -5.67 38.36 30.66
N GLU A 55 -6.44 37.90 31.63
CA GLU A 55 -5.92 37.33 32.86
C GLU A 55 -6.13 35.82 32.84
N ILE A 56 -5.05 35.07 33.09
CA ILE A 56 -5.14 33.65 33.40
C ILE A 56 -5.18 33.52 34.91
N VAL A 57 -6.30 33.02 35.42
CA VAL A 57 -6.43 32.67 36.83
C VAL A 57 -6.08 31.19 37.03
N PRO A 58 -5.66 30.78 38.25
CA PRO A 58 -5.47 29.37 38.56
C PRO A 58 -6.75 28.57 38.29
N ALA A 59 -6.64 27.48 37.54
CA ALA A 59 -7.76 26.59 37.28
C ALA A 59 -8.17 25.86 38.57
N ASP A 60 -9.31 26.24 39.15
CA ASP A 60 -9.83 25.56 40.33
C ASP A 60 -10.29 24.13 39.99
N LEU A 61 -10.25 23.24 40.98
CA LEU A 61 -10.62 21.83 40.79
C LEU A 61 -12.07 21.64 40.33
N GLY A 62 -12.99 22.53 40.71
CA GLY A 62 -14.38 22.49 40.29
C GLY A 62 -14.53 22.80 38.80
N TRP A 63 -13.81 23.80 38.30
CA TRP A 63 -13.74 24.09 36.87
C TRP A 63 -13.10 22.93 36.09
N GLN A 64 -11.95 22.41 36.55
CA GLN A 64 -11.29 21.27 35.90
C GLN A 64 -12.23 20.07 35.75
N ARG A 65 -12.93 19.68 36.83
CA ARG A 65 -13.90 18.58 36.81
C ARG A 65 -15.05 18.80 35.82
N ARG A 66 -15.59 20.02 35.74
CA ARG A 66 -16.65 20.35 34.78
C ARG A 66 -16.15 20.29 33.34
N THR A 67 -14.96 20.82 33.07
CA THR A 67 -14.33 20.78 31.75
C THR A 67 -14.06 19.34 31.32
N ILE A 68 -13.48 18.52 32.21
CA ILE A 68 -13.25 17.10 31.96
C ILE A 68 -14.57 16.38 31.67
N ALA A 69 -15.58 16.55 32.52
CA ALA A 69 -16.88 15.89 32.33
C ALA A 69 -17.55 16.29 31.00
N ALA A 70 -17.43 17.56 30.58
CA ALA A 70 -17.95 18.03 29.31
C ALA A 70 -17.23 17.40 28.12
N ALA A 71 -15.89 17.35 28.15
CA ALA A 71 -15.10 16.75 27.09
C ALA A 71 -15.31 15.24 27.01
N VAL A 72 -15.31 14.53 28.14
CA VAL A 72 -15.61 13.09 28.21
C VAL A 72 -17.01 12.79 27.66
N LYS A 73 -18.00 13.62 27.97
CA LYS A 73 -19.35 13.46 27.40
C LYS A 73 -19.32 13.51 25.87
N VAL A 74 -18.58 14.44 25.26
CA VAL A 74 -18.43 14.52 23.79
C VAL A 74 -17.71 13.28 23.24
N LEU A 75 -16.69 12.76 23.94
CA LEU A 75 -15.99 11.54 23.53
C LEU A 75 -16.89 10.30 23.59
N ILE A 76 -17.80 10.21 24.57
CA ILE A 76 -18.72 9.07 24.76
C ILE A 76 -19.91 9.13 23.79
N GLN A 77 -20.43 10.31 23.47
CA GLN A 77 -21.67 10.48 22.69
C GLN A 77 -21.53 10.20 21.18
N GLY A 78 -20.48 9.48 20.75
CA GLY A 78 -20.18 9.21 19.35
C GLY A 78 -21.19 8.27 18.67
N ASP A 79 -22.34 8.81 18.26
CA ASP A 79 -23.09 8.24 17.14
C ASP A 79 -22.27 8.41 15.85
N ALA A 80 -22.47 7.50 14.88
CA ALA A 80 -21.74 7.42 13.61
C ALA A 80 -21.80 8.69 12.71
N TYR A 81 -22.52 9.73 13.14
CA TYR A 81 -22.73 10.99 12.41
C TYR A 81 -22.17 12.24 13.11
N GLU A 82 -21.63 12.13 14.33
CA GLU A 82 -20.95 13.26 14.98
C GLU A 82 -19.62 13.59 14.26
N PRO A 83 -19.33 14.85 13.89
CA PRO A 83 -18.13 15.19 13.14
C PRO A 83 -16.87 14.80 13.90
N VAL A 84 -15.96 14.06 13.26
CA VAL A 84 -14.62 13.69 13.79
C VAL A 84 -13.90 14.88 14.46
N GLN A 85 -14.12 16.09 13.92
CA GLN A 85 -13.61 17.34 14.46
C GLN A 85 -14.03 17.63 15.92
N MET A 86 -15.26 17.28 16.32
CA MET A 86 -15.74 17.51 17.69
C MET A 86 -15.05 16.59 18.70
N ARG A 87 -14.79 15.33 18.34
CA ARG A 87 -14.01 14.41 19.18
C ARG A 87 -12.55 14.85 19.31
N GLN A 88 -11.95 15.32 18.22
CA GLN A 88 -10.60 15.90 18.24
C GLN A 88 -10.52 17.16 19.10
N GLU A 89 -11.54 18.01 19.07
CA GLU A 89 -11.64 19.17 19.95
C GLU A 89 -11.74 18.76 21.43
N ALA A 90 -12.60 17.80 21.75
CA ALA A 90 -12.75 17.32 23.13
C ALA A 90 -11.46 16.67 23.67
N ALA A 91 -10.78 15.85 22.86
CA ALA A 91 -9.49 15.26 23.23
C ALA A 91 -8.41 16.33 23.45
N ARG A 92 -8.35 17.36 22.60
CA ARG A 92 -7.44 18.51 22.79
C ARG A 92 -7.74 19.28 24.07
N GLN A 93 -9.02 19.50 24.38
CA GLN A 93 -9.43 20.19 25.60
C GLN A 93 -8.98 19.46 26.87
N LEU A 94 -9.09 18.12 26.91
CA LEU A 94 -8.59 17.34 28.04
C LEU A 94 -7.08 17.51 28.20
N SER A 95 -6.32 17.39 27.12
CA SER A 95 -4.88 17.49 27.18
C SER A 95 -4.38 18.84 27.62
N TYR A 96 -5.00 19.95 27.20
CA TYR A 96 -4.56 21.27 27.62
C TYR A 96 -4.61 21.48 29.13
N LEU A 97 -5.38 20.66 29.87
CA LEU A 97 -5.41 20.72 31.32
C LEU A 97 -4.07 20.27 31.92
N GLN A 98 -3.35 19.33 31.28
CA GLN A 98 -2.07 18.80 31.75
C GLN A 98 -2.10 18.42 33.26
N THR A 99 -3.20 17.82 33.70
CA THR A 99 -3.40 17.38 35.09
C THR A 99 -3.63 15.87 35.19
N PRO A 100 -3.29 15.24 36.33
CA PRO A 100 -3.59 13.82 36.55
C PRO A 100 -5.05 13.43 36.32
N LEU A 101 -6.00 14.29 36.71
CA LEU A 101 -7.44 14.05 36.51
C LEU A 101 -7.81 13.99 35.02
N ALA A 102 -7.17 14.81 34.19
CA ALA A 102 -7.43 14.82 32.75
C ALA A 102 -6.82 13.58 32.08
N TRP A 103 -5.58 13.22 32.42
CA TRP A 103 -4.93 12.02 31.88
C TRP A 103 -5.65 10.73 32.30
N GLU A 104 -6.14 10.65 33.55
CA GLU A 104 -6.97 9.53 33.99
C GLU A 104 -8.25 9.41 33.16
N ALA A 105 -8.93 10.53 32.92
CA ALA A 105 -10.13 10.56 32.10
C ALA A 105 -9.84 10.22 30.62
N GLU A 106 -8.71 10.65 30.08
CA GLU A 106 -8.26 10.27 28.73
C GLU A 106 -8.03 8.76 28.63
N VAL A 107 -7.24 8.19 29.56
CA VAL A 107 -6.95 6.74 29.58
C VAL A 107 -8.21 5.90 29.76
N GLU A 108 -9.20 6.40 30.49
CA GLU A 108 -10.52 5.76 30.65
C GLU A 108 -11.32 5.64 29.35
N GLN A 109 -11.11 6.53 28.39
CA GLN A 109 -11.90 6.62 27.16
C GLN A 109 -11.16 6.08 25.92
N LEU A 110 -10.08 5.33 26.12
CA LEU A 110 -9.27 4.79 25.02
C LEU A 110 -10.09 3.90 24.06
N ASP A 111 -11.08 3.15 24.56
CA ASP A 111 -11.94 2.32 23.70
C ASP A 111 -12.84 3.12 22.75
N LYS A 112 -13.00 4.44 22.97
CA LYS A 112 -13.85 5.32 22.17
C LYS A 112 -13.09 6.12 21.11
N SER A 113 -11.87 6.56 21.44
CA SER A 113 -11.09 7.52 20.62
C SER A 113 -9.58 7.31 20.79
N GLU A 114 -9.12 6.06 20.68
CA GLU A 114 -7.73 5.68 20.93
C GLU A 114 -6.71 6.54 20.15
N GLY A 115 -6.92 6.74 18.85
CA GLY A 115 -5.97 7.46 17.99
C GLY A 115 -5.82 8.93 18.38
N GLU A 116 -6.94 9.61 18.63
CA GLU A 116 -6.95 11.00 19.09
C GLU A 116 -6.28 11.14 20.45
N ILE A 117 -6.62 10.26 21.40
CA ILE A 117 -6.05 10.29 22.74
C ILE A 117 -4.54 10.06 22.70
N TRP A 118 -4.04 9.04 22.01
CA TRP A 118 -2.59 8.79 21.93
C TRP A 118 -1.82 9.91 21.25
N SER A 119 -2.34 10.48 20.16
CA SER A 119 -1.67 11.58 19.45
C SER A 119 -1.35 12.78 20.34
N ILE A 120 -2.04 12.87 21.49
CA ILE A 120 -1.96 13.96 22.43
C ILE A 120 -1.32 13.52 23.76
N LEU A 121 -1.66 12.35 24.33
CA LEU A 121 -1.14 11.87 25.60
C LEU A 121 0.39 11.72 25.58
N VAL A 122 0.97 11.32 24.43
CA VAL A 122 2.42 11.22 24.23
C VAL A 122 3.15 12.58 24.34
N ARG A 123 2.41 13.69 24.25
CA ARG A 123 2.92 15.07 24.39
C ARG A 123 2.75 15.61 25.81
N ALA A 124 2.27 14.82 26.75
CA ALA A 124 2.13 15.24 28.15
C ALA A 124 3.47 15.74 28.72
N GLN A 125 3.41 16.85 29.45
CA GLN A 125 4.59 17.48 30.04
C GLN A 125 5.20 16.60 31.15
N ASP A 126 4.36 15.90 31.92
CA ASP A 126 4.79 14.96 32.95
C ASP A 126 4.57 13.51 32.51
N LYS A 127 5.51 13.00 31.70
CA LYS A 127 5.49 11.61 31.22
C LYS A 127 5.53 10.59 32.37
N LYS A 128 6.14 10.94 33.51
CA LYS A 128 6.24 10.04 34.67
C LYS A 128 4.88 9.87 35.35
N ALA A 129 4.12 10.95 35.49
CA ALA A 129 2.77 10.88 36.01
C ALA A 129 1.84 10.07 35.10
N VAL A 130 1.89 10.30 33.77
CA VAL A 130 1.14 9.50 32.80
C VAL A 130 1.52 8.03 32.86
N CYS A 131 2.82 7.71 32.91
CA CYS A 131 3.30 6.35 33.10
C CYS A 131 2.72 5.69 34.37
N GLY A 132 2.69 6.41 35.49
CA GLY A 132 2.10 5.94 36.74
C GLY A 132 0.60 5.62 36.59
N ILE A 133 -0.15 6.47 35.89
CA ILE A 133 -1.58 6.26 35.60
C ILE A 133 -1.77 5.01 34.74
N LEU A 134 -1.01 4.86 33.65
CA LEU A 134 -1.13 3.69 32.78
C LEU A 134 -0.84 2.40 33.56
N ARG A 135 0.29 2.33 34.30
CA ARG A 135 0.61 1.14 35.11
C ARG A 135 -0.43 0.81 36.17
N ALA A 136 -0.94 1.82 36.87
CA ALA A 136 -1.98 1.63 37.88
C ALA A 136 -3.29 1.08 37.28
N ARG A 137 -3.56 1.36 36.00
CA ARG A 137 -4.78 0.97 35.31
C ARG A 137 -4.64 -0.29 34.47
N LEU A 138 -3.41 -0.72 34.19
CA LEU A 138 -3.10 -1.86 33.31
C LEU A 138 -3.93 -3.11 33.65
N LEU A 139 -4.07 -3.43 34.94
CA LEU A 139 -4.79 -4.61 35.42
C LEU A 139 -6.25 -4.36 35.82
N LEU A 140 -6.76 -3.12 35.71
CA LEU A 140 -8.16 -2.87 36.02
C LEU A 140 -9.07 -3.66 35.06
N PRO A 141 -10.10 -4.38 35.56
CA PRO A 141 -10.93 -5.25 34.71
C PRO A 141 -11.58 -4.50 33.54
N ALA A 142 -12.04 -3.27 33.78
CA ALA A 142 -12.73 -2.44 32.80
C ALA A 142 -11.80 -1.51 32.00
N GLN A 143 -10.48 -1.67 32.09
CA GLN A 143 -9.55 -0.88 31.30
C GLN A 143 -9.31 -1.53 29.94
N TYR A 144 -9.59 -0.78 28.87
CA TYR A 144 -9.18 -1.10 27.50
C TYR A 144 -7.66 -1.01 27.39
N VAL A 145 -7.03 -2.10 26.93
CA VAL A 145 -5.59 -2.22 26.74
C VAL A 145 -5.35 -2.82 25.37
N SER A 146 -4.79 -2.04 24.45
CA SER A 146 -4.49 -2.42 23.07
C SER A 146 -2.98 -2.62 22.83
N GLY A 147 -2.59 -2.95 21.60
CA GLY A 147 -1.18 -2.95 21.20
C GLY A 147 -0.56 -1.54 21.23
N ALA A 148 -1.34 -0.49 20.95
CA ALA A 148 -0.87 0.90 21.09
C ALA A 148 -0.61 1.24 22.56
N TYR A 149 -1.50 0.81 23.46
CA TYR A 149 -1.32 0.97 24.90
C TYR A 149 0.01 0.40 25.39
N LEU A 150 0.30 -0.86 25.07
CA LEU A 150 1.53 -1.53 25.50
C LEU A 150 2.79 -0.87 24.90
N ARG A 151 2.70 -0.43 23.64
CA ARG A 151 3.80 0.25 22.97
C ARG A 151 4.10 1.61 23.60
N GLU A 152 3.08 2.42 23.83
CA GLU A 152 3.24 3.74 24.45
C GLU A 152 3.63 3.64 25.92
N LEU A 153 3.17 2.61 26.62
CA LEU A 153 3.65 2.28 27.96
C LEU A 153 5.17 2.02 27.94
N GLY A 154 5.66 1.22 26.99
CA GLY A 154 7.10 1.01 26.81
C GLY A 154 7.87 2.30 26.49
N THR A 155 7.35 3.12 25.57
CA THR A 155 7.96 4.40 25.17
C THR A 155 8.02 5.42 26.31
N LEU A 156 6.96 5.53 27.11
CA LEU A 156 6.84 6.51 28.19
C LEU A 156 7.50 6.06 29.49
N CYS A 157 7.48 4.75 29.79
CA CYS A 157 7.96 4.19 31.06
C CYS A 157 9.36 3.57 30.98
N GLY A 158 9.90 3.31 29.80
CA GLY A 158 11.24 2.76 29.59
C GLY A 158 11.36 1.23 29.71
N GLU A 159 10.32 0.52 30.16
CA GLU A 159 10.31 -0.94 30.32
C GLU A 159 8.94 -1.52 29.92
N GLY A 160 8.75 -1.84 28.64
CA GLY A 160 7.47 -2.39 28.14
C GLY A 160 7.29 -3.90 28.39
N ASP A 161 8.38 -4.67 28.36
CA ASP A 161 8.31 -6.14 28.46
C ASP A 161 7.74 -6.64 29.81
N PRO A 162 8.13 -6.08 30.98
CA PRO A 162 7.56 -6.49 32.26
C PRO A 162 6.06 -6.22 32.35
N ASP A 163 5.61 -5.08 31.81
CA ASP A 163 4.20 -4.68 31.82
C ASP A 163 3.36 -5.58 30.89
N ALA A 164 3.87 -5.91 29.70
CA ALA A 164 3.23 -6.87 28.80
C ALA A 164 3.16 -8.28 29.42
N ALA A 165 4.23 -8.75 30.08
CA ALA A 165 4.23 -10.03 30.79
C ALA A 165 3.23 -10.05 31.95
N LEU A 166 3.11 -8.94 32.69
CA LEU A 166 2.13 -8.80 33.76
C LEU A 166 0.70 -8.87 33.22
N LEU A 167 0.40 -8.15 32.13
CA LEU A 167 -0.91 -8.25 31.49
C LEU A 167 -1.19 -9.66 30.97
N ALA A 168 -0.21 -10.32 30.36
CA ALA A 168 -0.35 -11.69 29.84
C ALA A 168 -0.72 -12.71 30.95
N ALA A 169 -0.23 -12.52 32.18
CA ALA A 169 -0.58 -13.37 33.31
C ALA A 169 -2.01 -13.15 33.84
N HIS A 170 -2.57 -11.96 33.62
CA HIS A 170 -3.82 -11.51 34.26
C HIS A 170 -4.91 -11.08 33.26
N PHE A 171 -4.73 -11.28 31.95
CA PHE A 171 -5.69 -10.78 30.95
C PHE A 171 -7.09 -11.40 31.09
N HIS A 172 -7.21 -12.61 31.66
CA HIS A 172 -8.49 -13.24 31.99
C HIS A 172 -9.27 -12.53 33.10
N GLU A 173 -8.62 -11.65 33.86
CA GLU A 173 -9.28 -10.80 34.87
C GLU A 173 -9.97 -9.58 34.26
N LYS A 174 -9.76 -9.34 32.95
CA LYS A 174 -10.50 -8.32 32.20
C LYS A 174 -11.97 -8.66 32.07
N THR A 175 -12.81 -7.65 31.93
CA THR A 175 -14.21 -7.86 31.57
C THR A 175 -14.30 -8.51 30.20
N THR A 176 -15.40 -9.23 29.95
CA THR A 176 -15.67 -9.86 28.65
C THR A 176 -15.64 -8.87 27.48
N ALA A 177 -15.94 -7.58 27.75
CA ALA A 177 -15.86 -6.51 26.75
C ALA A 177 -14.41 -6.19 26.32
N PHE A 178 -13.42 -6.39 27.19
CA PHE A 178 -12.03 -5.96 26.95
C PHE A 178 -11.00 -7.08 26.95
N GLN A 179 -11.37 -8.30 27.36
CA GLN A 179 -10.49 -9.46 27.29
C GLN A 179 -9.96 -9.69 25.87
N GLY A 180 -10.82 -9.58 24.85
CA GLY A 180 -10.40 -9.73 23.45
C GLY A 180 -9.41 -8.65 22.99
N ALA A 181 -9.64 -7.38 23.38
CA ALA A 181 -8.72 -6.29 23.06
C ALA A 181 -7.35 -6.47 23.74
N ALA A 182 -7.33 -6.93 24.99
CA ALA A 182 -6.10 -7.25 25.71
C ALA A 182 -5.32 -8.39 25.04
N LEU A 183 -6.01 -9.46 24.61
CA LEU A 183 -5.40 -10.56 23.87
C LEU A 183 -4.82 -10.08 22.54
N ASP A 184 -5.58 -9.33 21.75
CA ASP A 184 -5.13 -8.78 20.46
C ASP A 184 -3.92 -7.85 20.66
N GLY A 185 -3.96 -7.00 21.70
CA GLY A 185 -2.87 -6.09 22.04
C GLY A 185 -1.57 -6.82 22.41
N LEU A 186 -1.66 -7.92 23.16
CA LEU A 186 -0.52 -8.77 23.48
C LEU A 186 0.06 -9.45 22.23
N LEU A 187 -0.79 -9.96 21.34
CA LEU A 187 -0.35 -10.55 20.07
C LEU A 187 0.36 -9.52 19.18
N GLN A 188 -0.18 -8.31 19.08
CA GLN A 188 0.44 -7.21 18.34
C GLN A 188 1.77 -6.77 18.94
N TYR A 189 1.86 -6.70 20.27
CA TYR A 189 3.10 -6.40 20.98
C TYR A 189 4.17 -7.46 20.69
N ALA A 190 3.81 -8.74 20.78
CA ALA A 190 4.71 -9.85 20.46
C ALA A 190 5.17 -9.83 19.00
N ALA A 191 4.31 -9.41 18.06
CA ALA A 191 4.63 -9.36 16.62
C ALA A 191 5.73 -8.35 16.26
N VAL A 192 5.91 -7.31 17.08
CA VAL A 192 6.95 -6.29 16.89
C VAL A 192 8.12 -6.42 17.87
N SER A 193 8.02 -7.37 18.82
CA SER A 193 9.07 -7.63 19.80
C SER A 193 10.31 -8.27 19.13
N PRO A 194 11.54 -7.82 19.45
CA PRO A 194 12.76 -8.38 18.85
C PRO A 194 12.96 -9.87 19.12
N THR A 195 12.52 -10.32 20.31
CA THR A 195 12.55 -11.70 20.75
C THR A 195 11.14 -12.15 21.12
N PRO A 196 10.68 -13.34 20.67
CA PRO A 196 9.38 -13.87 21.06
C PRO A 196 9.26 -13.97 22.59
N PRO A 197 8.22 -13.38 23.22
CA PRO A 197 8.02 -13.48 24.66
C PRO A 197 7.66 -14.90 25.12
N ASP A 198 8.09 -15.30 26.32
CA ASP A 198 7.84 -16.64 26.87
C ASP A 198 6.35 -16.96 27.09
N TRP A 199 5.51 -15.93 27.26
CA TRP A 199 4.05 -16.08 27.41
C TRP A 199 3.30 -16.26 26.08
N LEU A 200 3.94 -15.99 24.94
CA LEU A 200 3.30 -16.03 23.62
C LEU A 200 2.66 -17.39 23.29
N PRO A 201 3.29 -18.55 23.57
CA PRO A 201 2.69 -19.85 23.26
C PRO A 201 1.32 -20.06 23.94
N ALA A 202 1.16 -19.62 25.19
CA ALA A 202 -0.09 -19.77 25.94
C ALA A 202 -1.20 -18.89 25.36
N LEU A 203 -0.91 -17.61 25.10
CA LEU A 203 -1.88 -16.69 24.49
C LEU A 203 -2.27 -17.08 23.08
N ARG A 204 -1.32 -17.60 22.29
CA ARG A 204 -1.60 -18.14 20.97
C ARG A 204 -2.63 -19.27 21.03
N GLN A 205 -2.50 -20.18 21.99
CA GLN A 205 -3.48 -21.27 22.16
C GLN A 205 -4.87 -20.74 22.54
N GLU A 206 -4.95 -19.68 23.34
CA GLU A 206 -6.22 -18.97 23.60
C GLU A 206 -6.79 -18.38 22.31
N ALA A 207 -5.99 -17.64 21.56
CA ALA A 207 -6.40 -17.03 20.31
C ALA A 207 -6.89 -18.07 19.27
N ILE A 208 -6.22 -19.22 19.16
CA ILE A 208 -6.63 -20.34 18.30
C ILE A 208 -8.00 -20.88 18.72
N ARG A 209 -8.23 -21.05 20.03
CA ARG A 209 -9.48 -21.54 20.60
C ARG A 209 -10.63 -20.54 20.40
N GLU A 210 -10.38 -19.25 20.55
CA GLU A 210 -11.39 -18.20 20.38
C GLU A 210 -11.68 -17.89 18.90
N PHE A 211 -10.75 -18.15 17.99
CA PHE A 211 -10.86 -17.81 16.56
C PHE A 211 -12.23 -18.11 15.92
N PRO A 212 -12.89 -19.27 16.16
CA PRO A 212 -14.19 -19.57 15.56
C PRO A 212 -15.35 -18.68 16.04
N GLN A 213 -15.18 -17.98 17.17
CA GLN A 213 -16.23 -17.23 17.90
C GLN A 213 -16.06 -15.71 17.81
N ILE A 214 -14.86 -15.22 17.46
CA ILE A 214 -14.62 -13.79 17.29
C ILE A 214 -15.23 -13.26 15.98
N SER A 215 -15.34 -11.93 15.87
CA SER A 215 -15.89 -11.27 14.68
C SER A 215 -15.05 -11.55 13.42
N ALA A 216 -15.67 -11.49 12.24
CA ALA A 216 -14.98 -11.68 10.96
C ALA A 216 -13.84 -10.67 10.75
N GLU A 217 -13.97 -9.45 11.29
CA GLU A 217 -12.90 -8.46 11.29
C GLU A 217 -11.68 -8.92 12.11
N ARG A 218 -11.89 -9.41 13.33
CA ARG A 218 -10.80 -9.95 14.17
C ARG A 218 -10.21 -11.22 13.57
N GLN A 219 -11.02 -12.08 12.95
CA GLN A 219 -10.52 -13.23 12.19
C GLN A 219 -9.59 -12.78 11.04
N ARG A 220 -9.99 -11.77 10.27
CA ARG A 220 -9.15 -11.21 9.19
C ARG A 220 -7.85 -10.62 9.75
N ALA A 221 -7.89 -9.91 10.87
CA ALA A 221 -6.69 -9.38 11.55
C ALA A 221 -5.68 -10.50 11.87
N TYR A 222 -6.16 -11.60 12.46
CA TYR A 222 -5.36 -12.78 12.82
C TYR A 222 -4.73 -13.44 11.58
N LEU A 223 -5.45 -13.48 10.46
CA LEU A 223 -4.97 -14.08 9.21
C LEU A 223 -4.13 -13.13 8.35
N ALA A 224 -4.20 -11.82 8.61
CA ALA A 224 -3.49 -10.78 7.87
C ALA A 224 -2.23 -10.36 8.63
N TRP A 225 -2.31 -9.28 9.43
CA TRP A 225 -1.14 -8.64 10.02
C TRP A 225 -0.65 -9.32 11.32
N GLU A 226 -1.48 -10.10 12.00
CA GLU A 226 -1.06 -10.87 13.19
C GLU A 226 -0.61 -12.29 12.83
N TRP A 227 -0.62 -12.64 11.53
CA TRP A 227 -0.30 -14.00 11.09
C TRP A 227 1.08 -14.47 11.54
N ALA A 228 2.09 -13.59 11.56
CA ALA A 228 3.44 -13.94 11.96
C ALA A 228 3.51 -14.55 13.38
N VAL A 229 2.66 -14.11 14.30
CA VAL A 229 2.58 -14.69 15.65
C VAL A 229 1.62 -15.86 15.73
N MET A 230 0.62 -15.94 14.84
CA MET A 230 -0.38 -17.01 14.79
C MET A 230 0.05 -18.22 13.94
N ARG A 231 1.14 -18.11 13.17
CA ARG A 231 1.64 -19.12 12.23
C ARG A 231 2.19 -20.36 12.95
N VAL A 232 1.30 -21.26 13.34
CA VAL A 232 1.64 -22.56 13.92
C VAL A 232 0.80 -23.69 13.31
N PRO A 233 1.29 -24.94 13.28
CA PRO A 233 0.59 -26.07 12.67
C PRO A 233 -0.84 -26.30 13.19
N GLU A 234 -1.11 -25.96 14.46
CA GLU A 234 -2.41 -26.07 15.12
C GLU A 234 -3.50 -25.21 14.47
N MET A 235 -3.13 -24.17 13.70
CA MET A 235 -4.08 -23.39 12.92
C MET A 235 -4.65 -24.15 11.73
N ALA A 236 -3.97 -25.16 11.19
CA ALA A 236 -4.44 -25.89 10.00
C ALA A 236 -5.88 -26.44 10.14
N PRO A 237 -6.26 -27.18 11.20
CA PRO A 237 -7.65 -27.63 11.39
C PRO A 237 -8.65 -26.48 11.60
N VAL A 238 -8.23 -25.38 12.24
CA VAL A 238 -9.08 -24.20 12.45
C VAL A 238 -9.38 -23.51 11.11
N LEU A 239 -8.36 -23.34 10.28
CA LEU A 239 -8.47 -22.79 8.93
C LEU A 239 -9.36 -23.65 8.03
N ASP A 240 -9.22 -24.97 8.09
CA ASP A 240 -10.05 -25.87 7.31
C ASP A 240 -11.54 -25.81 7.71
N SER A 241 -11.81 -25.72 9.01
CA SER A 241 -13.16 -25.51 9.54
C SER A 241 -13.72 -24.14 9.12
N TYR A 242 -12.90 -23.08 9.20
CA TYR A 242 -13.28 -21.74 8.76
C TYR A 242 -13.63 -21.74 7.26
N LEU A 243 -12.79 -22.30 6.40
CA LEU A 243 -13.01 -22.39 4.95
C LEU A 243 -14.24 -23.22 4.57
N SER A 244 -14.63 -24.18 5.40
CA SER A 244 -15.82 -25.01 5.19
C SER A 244 -17.12 -24.30 5.59
N ARG A 245 -17.05 -23.39 6.57
CA ARG A 245 -18.20 -22.57 7.01
C ARG A 245 -18.32 -21.25 6.25
N ALA A 246 -17.22 -20.75 5.71
CA ALA A 246 -17.15 -19.49 5.00
C ALA A 246 -18.04 -19.54 3.74
N GLY A 247 -19.19 -18.86 3.83
CA GLY A 247 -20.04 -18.58 2.67
C GLY A 247 -19.41 -17.56 1.72
N THR A 248 -20.21 -17.02 0.80
CA THR A 248 -19.77 -15.98 -0.14
C THR A 248 -19.66 -14.58 0.48
N GLY A 249 -20.10 -14.41 1.74
CA GLY A 249 -20.16 -13.11 2.42
C GLY A 249 -18.82 -12.56 2.94
N ASP A 250 -17.75 -13.37 2.97
CA ASP A 250 -16.40 -12.92 3.35
C ASP A 250 -15.32 -13.48 2.38
N PRO A 251 -15.23 -12.96 1.14
CA PRO A 251 -14.23 -13.40 0.18
C PRO A 251 -12.80 -13.11 0.62
N GLU A 252 -12.56 -12.02 1.34
CA GLU A 252 -11.24 -11.62 1.79
C GLU A 252 -10.70 -12.54 2.88
N GLY A 253 -11.49 -12.80 3.93
CA GLY A 253 -11.14 -13.75 4.97
C GLY A 253 -10.92 -15.16 4.41
N TRP A 254 -11.73 -15.57 3.42
CA TRP A 254 -11.52 -16.83 2.70
C TRP A 254 -10.17 -16.88 1.98
N ARG A 255 -9.78 -15.82 1.24
CA ARG A 255 -8.49 -15.73 0.54
C ARG A 255 -7.30 -15.72 1.50
N LEU A 256 -7.43 -15.03 2.63
CA LEU A 256 -6.40 -15.05 3.66
C LEU A 256 -6.26 -16.47 4.24
N ALA A 257 -7.38 -17.09 4.63
CA ALA A 257 -7.37 -18.44 5.21
C ALA A 257 -6.82 -19.49 4.24
N ILE A 258 -7.11 -19.39 2.93
CA ILE A 258 -6.58 -20.35 1.95
C ILE A 258 -5.08 -20.19 1.75
N ARG A 259 -4.57 -18.95 1.71
CA ARG A 259 -3.13 -18.67 1.68
C ARG A 259 -2.44 -19.26 2.91
N ARG A 260 -3.05 -19.10 4.09
CA ARG A 260 -2.51 -19.60 5.36
C ARG A 260 -2.54 -21.12 5.44
N LEU A 261 -3.63 -21.74 4.98
CA LEU A 261 -3.73 -23.20 4.92
C LEU A 261 -2.67 -23.78 3.97
N ASN A 262 -2.37 -23.10 2.87
CA ASN A 262 -1.36 -23.54 1.91
C ASN A 262 0.05 -23.62 2.52
N GLU A 263 0.35 -22.83 3.56
CA GLU A 263 1.63 -22.88 4.27
C GLU A 263 1.83 -24.20 5.05
N PHE A 264 0.75 -24.85 5.50
CA PHE A 264 0.81 -26.08 6.31
C PHE A 264 0.30 -27.33 5.59
N ALA A 265 -0.71 -27.16 4.74
CA ALA A 265 -1.42 -28.23 4.04
C ALA A 265 -1.66 -27.83 2.56
N PRO A 266 -0.60 -27.70 1.75
CA PRO A 266 -0.68 -27.20 0.38
C PRO A 266 -1.63 -28.01 -0.50
N ALA A 267 -1.60 -29.34 -0.42
CA ALA A 267 -2.51 -30.19 -1.20
C ALA A 267 -3.99 -29.92 -0.89
N GLN A 268 -4.32 -29.69 0.39
CA GLN A 268 -5.68 -29.39 0.83
C GLN A 268 -6.14 -28.00 0.39
N ALA A 269 -5.27 -27.00 0.54
CA ALA A 269 -5.54 -25.65 0.07
C ALA A 269 -5.74 -25.62 -1.46
N GLN A 270 -4.85 -26.27 -2.21
CA GLN A 270 -4.93 -26.36 -3.67
C GLN A 270 -6.23 -27.04 -4.13
N ALA A 271 -6.64 -28.14 -3.48
CA ALA A 271 -7.91 -28.81 -3.79
C ALA A 271 -9.12 -27.88 -3.58
N ARG A 272 -9.11 -27.07 -2.52
CA ARG A 272 -10.15 -26.07 -2.25
C ARG A 272 -10.15 -24.92 -3.28
N ILE A 273 -8.98 -24.45 -3.70
CA ILE A 273 -8.88 -23.46 -4.79
C ILE A 273 -9.45 -24.04 -6.09
N VAL A 274 -9.07 -25.27 -6.46
CA VAL A 274 -9.61 -25.96 -7.64
C VAL A 274 -11.12 -26.14 -7.57
N ALA A 275 -11.67 -26.45 -6.39
CA ALA A 275 -13.12 -26.54 -6.20
C ALA A 275 -13.82 -25.18 -6.36
N ASP A 276 -13.19 -24.08 -5.92
CA ASP A 276 -13.74 -22.73 -5.98
C ASP A 276 -13.71 -22.14 -7.39
N ILE A 277 -12.62 -22.33 -8.17
CA ILE A 277 -12.51 -21.81 -9.55
C ILE A 277 -13.52 -22.42 -10.51
N LEU A 278 -14.11 -23.56 -10.15
CA LEU A 278 -15.15 -24.22 -10.94
C LEU A 278 -16.56 -23.71 -10.61
N GLN A 279 -16.71 -22.89 -9.56
CA GLN A 279 -17.99 -22.27 -9.21
C GLN A 279 -18.33 -21.11 -10.17
N PRO A 280 -19.63 -20.85 -10.43
CA PRO A 280 -20.04 -19.69 -11.24
C PRO A 280 -19.62 -18.33 -10.65
N VAL A 281 -19.57 -18.26 -9.31
CA VAL A 281 -19.05 -17.12 -8.54
C VAL A 281 -17.86 -17.63 -7.75
N SER A 282 -16.66 -17.40 -8.26
CA SER A 282 -15.42 -17.76 -7.57
C SER A 282 -14.90 -16.59 -6.77
N ARG A 283 -14.32 -16.91 -5.61
CA ARG A 283 -13.70 -15.95 -4.68
C ARG A 283 -12.23 -15.73 -4.99
N VAL A 284 -11.60 -16.51 -5.87
CA VAL A 284 -10.15 -16.43 -6.10
C VAL A 284 -9.70 -15.10 -6.70
N ASP A 285 -8.51 -14.65 -6.29
CA ASP A 285 -7.75 -13.56 -6.89
C ASP A 285 -6.46 -14.11 -7.54
N ASP A 286 -5.67 -13.24 -8.17
CA ASP A 286 -4.45 -13.66 -8.87
C ASP A 286 -3.39 -14.24 -7.92
N ASP A 287 -3.34 -13.75 -6.68
CA ASP A 287 -2.45 -14.25 -5.61
C ASP A 287 -2.84 -15.67 -5.18
N THR A 288 -4.13 -15.94 -5.00
CA THR A 288 -4.63 -17.28 -4.69
C THR A 288 -4.35 -18.24 -5.84
N LEU A 289 -4.51 -17.79 -7.09
CA LEU A 289 -4.20 -18.59 -8.27
C LEU A 289 -2.69 -18.89 -8.39
N ALA A 290 -1.81 -18.04 -7.88
CA ALA A 290 -0.37 -18.29 -7.87
C ALA A 290 0.03 -19.48 -6.99
N LEU A 291 -0.84 -19.92 -6.07
CA LEU A 291 -0.61 -21.09 -5.21
C LEU A 291 -0.82 -22.44 -5.93
N LEU A 292 -1.43 -22.44 -7.12
CA LEU A 292 -1.70 -23.67 -7.86
C LEU A 292 -0.47 -24.09 -8.69
N PRO A 293 0.15 -25.26 -8.42
CA PRO A 293 1.16 -25.80 -9.30
C PRO A 293 0.53 -26.30 -10.61
N PRO A 294 1.30 -26.40 -11.71
CA PRO A 294 0.79 -26.92 -12.98
C PRO A 294 0.08 -28.28 -12.83
N GLU A 295 0.60 -29.15 -11.98
CA GLU A 295 0.04 -30.48 -11.62
C GLU A 295 -1.42 -30.40 -11.19
N ALA A 296 -1.75 -29.45 -10.30
CA ALA A 296 -3.08 -29.31 -9.72
C ALA A 296 -4.13 -28.86 -10.74
N THR A 297 -3.68 -28.38 -11.90
CA THR A 297 -4.54 -27.81 -12.94
C THR A 297 -4.70 -28.71 -14.17
N ARG A 298 -4.02 -29.86 -14.19
CA ARG A 298 -4.12 -30.82 -15.30
C ARG A 298 -5.55 -31.32 -15.46
N GLY A 299 -6.05 -31.27 -16.70
CA GLY A 299 -7.39 -31.77 -17.04
C GLY A 299 -8.54 -30.86 -16.58
N LEU A 300 -8.26 -29.63 -16.11
CA LEU A 300 -9.32 -28.69 -15.75
C LEU A 300 -10.01 -28.06 -16.95
N THR A 301 -9.37 -28.00 -18.12
CA THR A 301 -9.88 -27.28 -19.30
C THR A 301 -11.31 -27.63 -19.69
N PRO A 302 -11.72 -28.92 -19.77
CA PRO A 302 -13.11 -29.26 -20.09
C PRO A 302 -14.12 -28.71 -19.06
N LYS A 303 -13.75 -28.71 -17.77
CA LYS A 303 -14.58 -28.16 -16.69
C LYS A 303 -14.62 -26.64 -16.73
N LEU A 304 -13.49 -25.97 -16.99
CA LEU A 304 -13.42 -24.52 -17.14
C LEU A 304 -14.25 -24.02 -18.34
N ILE A 305 -14.25 -24.74 -19.46
CA ILE A 305 -15.13 -24.46 -20.59
C ILE A 305 -16.61 -24.56 -20.19
N GLN A 306 -16.96 -25.56 -19.37
CA GLN A 306 -18.32 -25.68 -18.85
C GLN A 306 -18.66 -24.53 -17.89
N THR A 307 -17.75 -24.14 -17.00
CA THR A 307 -17.90 -22.97 -16.12
C THR A 307 -18.12 -21.70 -16.93
N LEU A 308 -17.34 -21.47 -17.99
CA LEU A 308 -17.54 -20.34 -18.91
C LEU A 308 -18.93 -20.36 -19.54
N ALA A 309 -19.35 -21.50 -20.09
CA ALA A 309 -20.67 -21.63 -20.72
C ALA A 309 -21.83 -21.40 -19.73
N THR A 310 -21.67 -21.81 -18.47
CA THR A 310 -22.65 -21.53 -17.40
C THR A 310 -22.63 -20.05 -17.02
N ALA A 311 -21.45 -19.46 -16.86
CA ALA A 311 -21.29 -18.06 -16.47
C ALA A 311 -21.85 -17.10 -17.53
N GLN A 312 -21.79 -17.45 -18.82
CA GLN A 312 -22.39 -16.69 -19.92
C GLN A 312 -23.93 -16.69 -19.92
N LYS A 313 -24.57 -17.68 -19.27
CA LYS A 313 -26.03 -17.84 -19.26
C LYS A 313 -26.71 -17.24 -18.02
N GLY A 314 -25.98 -17.06 -16.92
CA GLY A 314 -26.53 -16.69 -15.62
C GLY A 314 -26.29 -15.22 -15.25
N PRO A 315 -27.22 -14.54 -14.56
CA PRO A 315 -27.06 -13.15 -14.16
C PRO A 315 -25.98 -12.92 -13.09
N ALA A 316 -25.56 -13.97 -12.40
CA ALA A 316 -24.53 -13.91 -11.35
C ALA A 316 -23.17 -14.49 -11.79
N GLY A 317 -23.05 -15.01 -13.01
CA GLY A 317 -21.80 -15.59 -13.49
C GLY A 317 -20.74 -14.54 -13.83
N ASN A 318 -19.46 -14.88 -13.68
CA ASN A 318 -18.36 -14.03 -14.16
C ASN A 318 -17.65 -14.70 -15.37
N PRO A 319 -18.12 -14.46 -16.61
CA PRO A 319 -17.52 -15.07 -17.80
C PRO A 319 -16.08 -14.61 -18.03
N PHE A 320 -15.71 -13.40 -17.63
CA PHE A 320 -14.33 -12.88 -17.73
C PHE A 320 -13.38 -13.68 -16.84
N LEU A 321 -13.76 -13.98 -15.60
CA LEU A 321 -12.96 -14.81 -14.70
C LEU A 321 -12.78 -16.23 -15.27
N ALA A 322 -13.85 -16.85 -15.77
CA ALA A 322 -13.79 -18.18 -16.37
C ALA A 322 -12.88 -18.20 -17.62
N ALA A 323 -12.97 -17.19 -18.48
CA ALA A 323 -12.10 -17.05 -19.65
C ALA A 323 -10.63 -16.83 -19.25
N ARG A 324 -10.37 -16.03 -18.20
CA ARG A 324 -9.01 -15.84 -17.64
C ARG A 324 -8.43 -17.13 -17.09
N LEU A 325 -9.24 -17.97 -16.43
CA LEU A 325 -8.82 -19.28 -15.95
C LEU A 325 -8.47 -20.22 -17.12
N ILE A 326 -9.22 -20.17 -18.22
CA ILE A 326 -8.88 -20.89 -19.47
C ILE A 326 -7.57 -20.34 -20.04
N ALA A 327 -7.38 -19.02 -20.06
CA ALA A 327 -6.14 -18.41 -20.50
C ALA A 327 -4.92 -18.89 -19.71
N ARG A 328 -5.05 -19.03 -18.40
CA ARG A 328 -3.98 -19.47 -17.51
C ARG A 328 -3.73 -20.99 -17.56
N TYR A 329 -4.79 -21.81 -17.57
CA TYR A 329 -4.68 -23.26 -17.35
C TYR A 329 -5.13 -24.14 -18.52
N GLY A 330 -5.72 -23.55 -19.55
CA GLY A 330 -6.22 -24.29 -20.70
C GLY A 330 -5.11 -25.04 -21.43
N ASP A 331 -5.39 -26.30 -21.75
CA ASP A 331 -4.51 -27.16 -22.54
C ASP A 331 -4.68 -26.94 -24.06
N ALA A 332 -3.69 -27.39 -24.83
CA ALA A 332 -3.71 -27.35 -26.28
C ALA A 332 -4.72 -28.32 -26.91
N ALA A 333 -5.07 -29.41 -26.22
CA ALA A 333 -6.03 -30.39 -26.72
C ALA A 333 -7.43 -29.78 -26.91
N SER A 334 -7.77 -28.77 -26.09
CA SER A 334 -9.05 -28.06 -26.15
C SER A 334 -9.09 -26.90 -27.16
N LEU A 335 -7.99 -26.64 -27.88
CA LEU A 335 -7.86 -25.51 -28.81
C LEU A 335 -9.00 -25.42 -29.84
N PRO A 336 -9.44 -26.51 -30.51
CA PRO A 336 -10.54 -26.42 -31.47
C PRO A 336 -11.85 -25.94 -30.84
N ARG A 337 -12.14 -26.39 -29.61
CA ARG A 337 -13.35 -26.02 -28.89
C ARG A 337 -13.32 -24.57 -28.42
N ILE A 338 -12.16 -24.10 -27.93
CA ILE A 338 -12.00 -22.71 -27.48
C ILE A 338 -12.04 -21.74 -28.67
N LYS A 339 -11.47 -22.10 -29.83
CA LYS A 339 -11.62 -21.34 -31.08
C LYS A 339 -13.09 -21.18 -31.47
N ALA A 340 -13.84 -22.28 -31.49
CA ALA A 340 -15.26 -22.24 -31.81
C ALA A 340 -16.05 -21.34 -30.84
N ILE A 341 -15.75 -21.38 -29.54
CA ILE A 341 -16.36 -20.48 -28.55
C ILE A 341 -16.04 -19.04 -28.89
N PHE A 342 -14.75 -18.70 -29.06
CA PHE A 342 -14.29 -17.35 -29.38
C PHE A 342 -14.95 -16.80 -30.64
N GLU A 343 -15.01 -17.59 -31.72
CA GLU A 343 -15.58 -17.17 -33.01
C GLU A 343 -17.12 -17.03 -32.96
N SER A 344 -17.78 -17.72 -32.03
CA SER A 344 -19.25 -17.70 -31.90
C SER A 344 -19.80 -16.56 -31.04
N GLN A 345 -18.97 -15.84 -30.28
CA GLN A 345 -19.46 -14.80 -29.38
C GLN A 345 -19.91 -13.56 -30.15
N PRO A 346 -20.97 -12.87 -29.67
CA PRO A 346 -21.37 -11.58 -30.22
C PRO A 346 -20.36 -10.47 -29.89
N ASP A 347 -19.68 -10.57 -28.74
CA ASP A 347 -18.61 -9.65 -28.37
C ASP A 347 -17.33 -9.99 -29.15
N LYS A 348 -16.85 -9.01 -29.90
CA LYS A 348 -15.64 -9.12 -30.72
C LYS A 348 -14.37 -8.98 -29.87
N CYS A 349 -14.45 -8.41 -28.67
CA CYS A 349 -13.31 -8.16 -27.80
C CYS A 349 -13.26 -9.13 -26.63
N GLN A 350 -12.58 -10.26 -26.83
CA GLN A 350 -12.40 -11.29 -25.80
C GLN A 350 -10.92 -11.37 -25.37
N PRO A 351 -10.41 -10.40 -24.60
CA PRO A 351 -8.98 -10.28 -24.29
C PRO A 351 -8.43 -11.47 -23.50
N GLU A 352 -9.24 -12.10 -22.64
CA GLU A 352 -8.82 -13.27 -21.87
C GLU A 352 -8.62 -14.49 -22.76
N LEU A 353 -9.58 -14.81 -23.64
CA LEU A 353 -9.41 -15.92 -24.59
C LEU A 353 -8.33 -15.61 -25.63
N PHE A 354 -8.10 -14.34 -25.94
CA PHE A 354 -6.97 -13.97 -26.79
C PHE A 354 -5.62 -14.30 -26.13
N ALA A 355 -5.49 -14.11 -24.81
CA ALA A 355 -4.29 -14.53 -24.05
C ALA A 355 -4.09 -16.05 -24.08
N TYR A 356 -5.16 -16.86 -24.08
CA TYR A 356 -5.06 -18.30 -24.30
C TYR A 356 -4.41 -18.62 -25.66
N PHE A 357 -4.84 -17.95 -26.74
CA PHE A 357 -4.27 -18.18 -28.06
C PHE A 357 -2.81 -17.74 -28.17
N LEU A 358 -2.45 -16.59 -27.58
CA LEU A 358 -1.05 -16.16 -27.55
C LEU A 358 -0.13 -17.19 -26.86
N ARG A 359 -0.64 -17.90 -25.84
CA ARG A 359 0.11 -18.95 -25.14
C ARG A 359 0.13 -20.29 -25.88
N VAL A 360 -0.99 -20.69 -26.49
CA VAL A 360 -1.21 -22.07 -26.99
C VAL A 360 -1.09 -22.19 -28.51
N ASP A 361 -1.46 -21.16 -29.27
CA ASP A 361 -1.35 -21.11 -30.74
C ASP A 361 -0.98 -19.68 -31.19
N PRO A 362 0.28 -19.26 -31.00
CA PRO A 362 0.75 -17.92 -31.35
C PRO A 362 0.51 -17.56 -32.82
N ALA A 363 0.56 -18.55 -33.72
CA ALA A 363 0.30 -18.34 -35.15
C ALA A 363 -1.15 -17.93 -35.42
N TYR A 364 -2.13 -18.53 -34.72
CA TYR A 364 -3.52 -18.10 -34.79
C TYR A 364 -3.73 -16.72 -34.19
N ALA A 365 -3.14 -16.46 -33.02
CA ALA A 365 -3.21 -15.13 -32.39
C ALA A 365 -2.61 -14.04 -33.28
N GLY A 366 -1.46 -14.30 -33.90
CA GLY A 366 -0.83 -13.40 -34.87
C GLY A 366 -1.76 -13.06 -36.03
N ARG A 367 -2.48 -14.04 -36.60
CA ARG A 367 -3.48 -13.77 -37.66
C ARG A 367 -4.61 -12.87 -37.20
N ILE A 368 -5.02 -12.93 -35.93
CA ILE A 368 -6.04 -12.02 -35.37
C ILE A 368 -5.51 -10.59 -35.32
N LEU A 369 -4.27 -10.39 -34.86
CA LEU A 369 -3.63 -9.06 -34.79
C LEU A 369 -3.47 -8.46 -36.20
N HIS A 370 -2.97 -9.23 -37.16
CA HIS A 370 -2.75 -8.76 -38.53
C HIS A 370 -4.03 -8.50 -39.34
N ARG A 371 -5.20 -8.95 -38.85
CA ARG A 371 -6.50 -8.61 -39.47
C ARG A 371 -6.98 -7.22 -39.08
N GLN A 372 -6.41 -6.61 -38.03
CA GLN A 372 -6.75 -5.27 -37.62
C GLN A 372 -6.04 -4.23 -38.52
N PRO A 373 -6.66 -3.08 -38.82
CA PRO A 373 -5.99 -2.01 -39.53
C PRO A 373 -4.73 -1.58 -38.76
N TRP A 374 -3.58 -1.70 -39.43
CA TRP A 374 -2.28 -1.29 -38.89
C TRP A 374 -1.90 0.11 -39.42
N ASP A 375 -2.89 1.00 -39.43
CA ASP A 375 -2.73 2.40 -39.77
C ASP A 375 -2.79 3.21 -38.47
N MET A 376 -1.64 3.75 -38.07
CA MET A 376 -1.51 4.54 -36.85
C MET A 376 -2.19 5.92 -36.94
N HIS A 377 -2.75 6.29 -38.09
CA HIS A 377 -3.52 7.52 -38.26
C HIS A 377 -5.03 7.29 -38.39
N ALA A 378 -5.46 6.04 -38.55
CA ALA A 378 -6.86 5.66 -38.52
C ALA A 378 -7.37 5.50 -37.08
N PRO A 379 -8.70 5.42 -36.85
CA PRO A 379 -9.22 5.04 -35.55
C PRO A 379 -8.68 3.67 -35.10
N ALA A 380 -8.28 3.59 -33.83
CA ALA A 380 -7.75 2.35 -33.27
C ALA A 380 -8.81 1.23 -33.34
N PRO A 381 -8.39 -0.03 -33.52
CA PRO A 381 -9.28 -1.17 -33.39
C PRO A 381 -10.01 -1.17 -32.05
N VAL A 382 -11.31 -1.49 -32.05
CA VAL A 382 -12.17 -1.48 -30.86
C VAL A 382 -11.59 -2.29 -29.69
N CYS A 383 -10.83 -3.35 -29.98
CA CYS A 383 -10.25 -4.23 -28.97
C CYS A 383 -8.81 -3.88 -28.55
N ALA A 384 -8.16 -2.89 -29.17
CA ALA A 384 -6.74 -2.62 -28.95
C ALA A 384 -6.44 -2.31 -27.48
N THR A 385 -7.13 -1.32 -26.89
CA THR A 385 -6.93 -0.93 -25.48
C THR A 385 -7.30 -2.03 -24.49
N HIS A 386 -8.28 -2.89 -24.83
CA HIS A 386 -8.63 -4.07 -24.03
C HIS A 386 -7.49 -5.09 -24.02
N TYR A 387 -6.81 -5.31 -25.15
CA TYR A 387 -5.63 -6.17 -25.19
C TYR A 387 -4.46 -5.58 -24.39
N PHE A 388 -4.30 -4.26 -24.41
CA PHE A 388 -3.25 -3.58 -23.66
C PHE A 388 -3.45 -3.70 -22.15
N ALA A 389 -4.69 -3.58 -21.68
CA ALA A 389 -5.00 -3.61 -20.25
C ALA A 389 -5.16 -5.03 -19.68
N VAL A 390 -5.82 -5.93 -20.42
CA VAL A 390 -6.23 -7.25 -19.91
C VAL A 390 -5.35 -8.37 -20.43
N THR A 391 -5.15 -8.48 -21.76
CA THR A 391 -4.38 -9.57 -22.35
C THR A 391 -2.92 -9.52 -21.90
N ALA A 392 -2.28 -8.35 -21.97
CA ALA A 392 -0.90 -8.13 -21.52
C ALA A 392 -0.66 -8.59 -20.07
N ARG A 393 -1.62 -8.32 -19.18
CA ARG A 393 -1.57 -8.73 -17.76
C ARG A 393 -1.62 -10.25 -17.59
N ILE A 394 -2.39 -10.94 -18.42
CA ILE A 394 -2.58 -12.39 -18.33
C ILE A 394 -1.39 -13.11 -18.97
N PHE A 395 -0.99 -12.67 -20.17
CA PHE A 395 0.11 -13.25 -20.92
C PHE A 395 0.64 -12.25 -21.96
N MET A 396 1.79 -11.63 -21.67
CA MET A 396 2.56 -10.87 -22.65
C MET A 396 3.39 -11.83 -23.52
N SER A 397 3.21 -11.77 -24.84
CA SER A 397 4.03 -12.48 -25.82
C SER A 397 4.80 -11.50 -26.70
N PRO A 398 5.87 -11.93 -27.40
CA PRO A 398 6.61 -11.07 -28.33
C PRO A 398 5.73 -10.45 -29.43
N GLU A 399 4.74 -11.20 -29.93
CA GLU A 399 3.80 -10.73 -30.95
C GLU A 399 2.86 -9.65 -30.40
N LEU A 400 2.34 -9.84 -29.18
CA LEU A 400 1.51 -8.83 -28.53
C LEU A 400 2.33 -7.60 -28.18
N GLU A 401 3.54 -7.77 -27.67
CA GLU A 401 4.44 -6.66 -27.33
C GLU A 401 4.77 -5.81 -28.57
N SER A 402 5.10 -6.46 -29.70
CA SER A 402 5.34 -5.77 -30.97
C SER A 402 4.10 -5.03 -31.47
N PHE A 403 2.92 -5.64 -31.30
CA PHE A 403 1.66 -4.99 -31.63
C PHE A 403 1.45 -3.74 -30.76
N ILE A 404 1.59 -3.83 -29.44
CA ILE A 404 1.43 -2.69 -28.52
C ILE A 404 2.47 -1.59 -28.82
N ALA A 405 3.72 -1.95 -29.08
CA ALA A 405 4.80 -1.02 -29.42
C ALA A 405 4.48 -0.19 -30.66
N ALA A 406 3.81 -0.74 -31.67
CA ALA A 406 3.39 0.05 -32.82
C ALA A 406 2.38 1.17 -32.43
N TYR A 407 1.51 0.90 -31.45
CA TYR A 407 0.48 1.85 -31.01
C TYR A 407 1.00 2.99 -30.12
N THR A 408 2.26 2.97 -29.69
CA THR A 408 2.85 4.15 -29.02
C THR A 408 2.93 5.36 -29.98
N MET A 409 2.88 5.12 -31.29
CA MET A 409 2.88 6.15 -32.33
C MET A 409 1.49 6.49 -32.89
N HIS A 410 0.41 5.91 -32.36
CA HIS A 410 -0.97 6.08 -32.84
C HIS A 410 -1.56 7.49 -32.67
N GLY A 411 -2.28 8.05 -33.65
CA GLY A 411 -2.75 9.45 -33.63
C GLY A 411 -3.64 9.83 -32.44
N ASP A 412 -4.36 8.87 -31.86
CA ASP A 412 -5.12 9.01 -30.61
C ASP A 412 -4.22 8.93 -29.37
N VAL A 413 -4.19 10.02 -28.58
CA VAL A 413 -3.36 10.17 -27.38
C VAL A 413 -3.68 9.14 -26.29
N GLN A 414 -4.96 8.81 -26.08
CA GLN A 414 -5.37 7.86 -25.05
C GLN A 414 -4.88 6.44 -25.39
N VAL A 415 -4.88 6.09 -26.68
CA VAL A 415 -4.36 4.82 -27.17
C VAL A 415 -2.84 4.74 -26.99
N LYS A 416 -2.10 5.83 -27.29
CA LYS A 416 -0.65 5.90 -27.04
C LYS A 416 -0.31 5.72 -25.55
N MET A 417 -1.04 6.42 -24.68
CA MET A 417 -0.86 6.34 -23.24
C MET A 417 -1.06 4.92 -22.74
N ALA A 418 -2.19 4.29 -23.11
CA ALA A 418 -2.48 2.91 -22.72
C ALA A 418 -1.43 1.91 -23.24
N ALA A 419 -0.91 2.13 -24.45
CA ALA A 419 0.19 1.31 -24.99
C ALA A 419 1.47 1.50 -24.17
N ALA A 420 1.85 2.75 -23.86
CA ALA A 420 3.05 3.05 -23.08
C ALA A 420 2.97 2.46 -21.65
N GLU A 421 1.84 2.63 -20.97
CA GLU A 421 1.60 2.07 -19.63
C GLU A 421 1.65 0.54 -19.64
N SER A 422 1.05 -0.10 -20.65
CA SER A 422 1.06 -1.56 -20.80
C SER A 422 2.49 -2.09 -21.01
N LEU A 423 3.29 -1.45 -21.88
CA LEU A 423 4.68 -1.81 -22.11
C LEU A 423 5.56 -1.57 -20.88
N GLY A 424 5.39 -0.44 -20.19
CA GLY A 424 6.12 -0.18 -18.94
C GLY A 424 5.81 -1.24 -17.87
N THR A 425 4.56 -1.70 -17.80
CA THR A 425 4.12 -2.64 -16.77
C THR A 425 4.45 -4.11 -17.09
N TYR A 426 4.25 -4.54 -18.33
CA TYR A 426 4.30 -5.96 -18.72
C TYR A 426 5.35 -6.27 -19.79
N GLY A 427 5.95 -5.24 -20.40
CA GLY A 427 6.91 -5.39 -21.47
C GLY A 427 8.26 -5.93 -21.01
N THR A 428 8.97 -6.52 -21.96
CA THR A 428 10.36 -6.96 -21.84
C THR A 428 11.31 -5.81 -22.20
N ALA A 429 12.62 -6.05 -22.10
CA ALA A 429 13.63 -5.09 -22.53
C ALA A 429 13.47 -4.64 -24.01
N ALA A 430 12.84 -5.45 -24.87
CA ALA A 430 12.61 -5.08 -26.26
C ALA A 430 11.61 -3.91 -26.42
N ALA A 431 10.76 -3.66 -25.42
CA ALA A 431 9.80 -2.56 -25.43
C ALA A 431 10.42 -1.20 -25.07
N GLU A 432 11.62 -1.17 -24.52
CA GLU A 432 12.26 0.06 -24.03
C GLU A 432 12.56 1.05 -25.17
N GLN A 433 13.15 0.58 -26.26
CA GLN A 433 13.54 1.44 -27.38
C GLN A 433 12.33 2.10 -28.08
N PRO A 434 11.22 1.39 -28.39
CA PRO A 434 10.01 2.03 -28.91
C PRO A 434 9.45 3.15 -28.03
N LEU A 435 9.54 3.01 -26.71
CA LEU A 435 9.12 4.06 -25.77
C LEU A 435 10.03 5.28 -25.87
N TRP A 436 11.35 5.08 -25.92
CA TRP A 436 12.33 6.16 -26.13
C TRP A 436 12.08 6.90 -27.43
N ASP A 437 11.87 6.18 -28.54
CA ASP A 437 11.60 6.77 -29.84
C ASP A 437 10.32 7.61 -29.81
N THR A 438 9.31 7.15 -29.08
CA THR A 438 8.04 7.87 -28.91
C THR A 438 8.21 9.13 -28.06
N LEU A 439 8.97 9.07 -26.96
CA LEU A 439 9.27 10.25 -26.14
C LEU A 439 10.09 11.28 -26.92
N GLN A 440 11.06 10.83 -27.72
CA GLN A 440 11.84 11.71 -28.59
C GLN A 440 10.95 12.39 -29.63
N TYR A 441 10.07 11.64 -30.30
CA TYR A 441 9.11 12.19 -31.25
C TYR A 441 8.18 13.21 -30.58
N PHE A 442 7.67 12.90 -29.39
CA PHE A 442 6.86 13.82 -28.60
C PHE A 442 7.61 15.12 -28.31
N HIS A 443 8.85 15.01 -27.84
CA HIS A 443 9.70 16.16 -27.54
C HIS A 443 9.93 17.02 -28.78
N ASP A 444 10.32 16.41 -29.90
CA ASP A 444 10.60 17.14 -31.14
C ASP A 444 9.38 17.89 -31.69
N TYR A 445 8.16 17.37 -31.47
CA TYR A 445 6.93 18.04 -31.85
C TYR A 445 6.58 19.23 -30.94
N TRP A 446 6.83 19.11 -29.63
CA TRP A 446 6.37 20.07 -28.62
C TRP A 446 7.41 21.08 -28.13
N LYS A 447 8.72 20.84 -28.36
CA LYS A 447 9.82 21.64 -27.77
C LYS A 447 9.75 23.13 -28.08
N ASP A 448 9.27 23.50 -29.27
CA ASP A 448 9.12 24.90 -29.70
C ASP A 448 7.73 25.47 -29.37
N ARG A 449 6.89 24.71 -28.66
CA ARG A 449 5.47 25.02 -28.37
C ARG A 449 5.03 24.73 -26.92
N PRO A 450 5.86 25.02 -25.89
CA PRO A 450 5.55 24.63 -24.50
C PRO A 450 4.25 25.28 -23.97
N ALA A 451 3.96 26.52 -24.37
CA ALA A 451 2.73 27.21 -23.96
C ALA A 451 1.45 26.54 -24.51
N LEU A 452 1.53 25.89 -25.69
CA LEU A 452 0.42 25.11 -26.24
C LEU A 452 0.30 23.76 -25.54
N LEU A 453 1.41 23.14 -25.14
CA LEU A 453 1.39 21.90 -24.36
C LEU A 453 0.74 22.12 -23.00
N GLN A 454 1.03 23.23 -22.32
CA GLN A 454 0.41 23.59 -21.03
C GLN A 454 -1.12 23.71 -21.09
N GLN A 455 -1.66 24.07 -22.25
CA GLN A 455 -3.12 24.13 -22.47
C GLN A 455 -3.69 22.78 -22.93
N ASN A 456 -2.82 21.83 -23.29
CA ASN A 456 -3.17 20.50 -23.76
C ASN A 456 -2.92 19.45 -22.68
N VAL A 457 -3.93 19.29 -21.81
CA VAL A 457 -3.91 18.35 -20.69
C VAL A 457 -3.59 16.92 -21.13
N GLU A 458 -4.13 16.45 -22.26
CA GLU A 458 -3.86 15.10 -22.76
C GLU A 458 -2.39 14.93 -23.21
N GLY A 459 -1.82 15.95 -23.83
CA GLY A 459 -0.41 15.98 -24.20
C GLY A 459 0.52 15.89 -23.00
N GLU A 460 0.22 16.62 -21.93
CA GLU A 460 0.97 16.53 -20.68
C GLU A 460 0.86 15.12 -20.06
N TYR A 461 -0.35 14.54 -20.03
CA TYR A 461 -0.52 13.17 -19.53
C TYR A 461 0.24 12.13 -20.35
N LEU A 462 0.30 12.29 -21.68
CA LEU A 462 1.10 11.41 -22.54
C LEU A 462 2.60 11.53 -22.25
N GLU A 463 3.10 12.75 -22.05
CA GLU A 463 4.49 12.97 -21.69
C GLU A 463 4.84 12.23 -20.39
N VAL A 464 4.01 12.40 -19.36
CA VAL A 464 4.19 11.74 -18.07
C VAL A 464 4.06 10.22 -18.18
N ALA A 465 3.13 9.70 -18.99
CA ALA A 465 2.97 8.27 -19.22
C ALA A 465 4.20 7.64 -19.90
N LEU A 466 4.73 8.27 -20.96
CA LEU A 466 5.95 7.83 -21.64
C LEU A 466 7.15 7.87 -20.71
N ARG A 467 7.32 8.98 -19.98
CA ARG A 467 8.35 9.14 -18.97
C ARG A 467 8.28 8.04 -17.91
N ASN A 468 7.08 7.75 -17.38
CA ASN A 468 6.90 6.74 -16.35
C ASN A 468 7.15 5.33 -16.87
N ALA A 469 6.71 5.02 -18.10
CA ALA A 469 6.98 3.75 -18.73
C ALA A 469 8.49 3.50 -18.84
N ILE A 470 9.27 4.49 -19.30
CA ILE A 470 10.73 4.38 -19.43
C ILE A 470 11.42 4.35 -18.06
N ALA A 471 11.15 5.32 -17.19
CA ALA A 471 11.86 5.47 -15.91
C ALA A 471 11.57 4.34 -14.90
N ARG A 472 10.38 3.74 -14.98
CA ARG A 472 9.85 2.79 -13.99
C ARG A 472 9.44 1.44 -14.59
N GLY A 473 9.90 1.14 -15.81
CA GLY A 473 9.59 -0.09 -16.51
C GLY A 473 9.99 -1.35 -15.74
N ASN A 474 9.16 -2.39 -15.81
CA ASN A 474 9.42 -3.66 -15.13
C ASN A 474 10.46 -4.53 -15.86
N GLY A 475 10.61 -4.36 -17.19
CA GLY A 475 11.47 -5.19 -18.04
C GLY A 475 12.93 -4.75 -18.17
N TRP A 476 13.29 -3.56 -17.70
CA TRP A 476 14.62 -2.95 -17.85
C TRP A 476 14.97 -2.06 -16.66
N LEU A 477 16.23 -1.64 -16.55
CA LEU A 477 16.71 -0.77 -15.47
C LEU A 477 17.11 0.60 -16.01
N ALA A 478 16.29 1.63 -15.76
CA ALA A 478 16.66 3.02 -16.02
C ALA A 478 17.71 3.48 -15.00
N ASN A 479 18.86 3.93 -15.50
CA ASN A 479 19.98 4.45 -14.71
C ASN A 479 19.97 5.99 -14.65
N ALA A 480 20.98 6.58 -14.00
CA ALA A 480 21.06 8.04 -13.83
C ALA A 480 21.21 8.79 -15.17
N ALA A 481 21.91 8.21 -16.15
CA ALA A 481 22.03 8.77 -17.50
C ALA A 481 20.70 8.71 -18.25
N ASP A 482 19.94 7.63 -18.08
CA ASP A 482 18.59 7.51 -18.63
C ASP A 482 17.66 8.56 -18.02
N LEU A 483 17.65 8.70 -16.70
CA LEU A 483 16.83 9.72 -16.04
C LEU A 483 17.26 11.15 -16.42
N ALA A 484 18.56 11.41 -16.59
CA ALA A 484 19.05 12.70 -17.10
C ALA A 484 18.62 12.95 -18.55
N ARG A 485 18.62 11.90 -19.39
CA ARG A 485 18.10 11.97 -20.76
C ARG A 485 16.60 12.27 -20.76
N ILE A 486 15.81 11.60 -19.93
CA ILE A 486 14.38 11.92 -19.76
C ILE A 486 14.22 13.38 -19.37
N ALA A 487 14.99 13.87 -18.39
CA ALA A 487 14.93 15.26 -17.94
C ALA A 487 15.20 16.25 -19.08
N SER A 488 16.14 15.93 -19.99
CA SER A 488 16.43 16.74 -21.17
C SER A 488 15.32 16.72 -22.23
N LEU A 489 14.48 15.68 -22.24
CA LEU A 489 13.34 15.53 -23.14
C LEU A 489 12.03 16.08 -22.55
N CYS A 490 11.95 16.27 -21.23
CA CYS A 490 10.78 16.83 -20.55
C CYS A 490 10.56 18.31 -20.90
N ILE A 491 9.33 18.62 -21.27
CA ILE A 491 8.82 19.95 -21.62
C ILE A 491 7.87 20.45 -20.52
N SER A 492 6.93 19.63 -20.05
CA SER A 492 6.05 20.03 -18.95
C SER A 492 6.80 20.08 -17.62
N GLU A 493 6.35 20.99 -16.75
CA GLU A 493 6.88 21.05 -15.39
C GLU A 493 6.66 19.77 -14.60
N ARG A 494 5.53 19.09 -14.83
CA ARG A 494 5.23 17.84 -14.16
C ARG A 494 6.25 16.77 -14.53
N CYS A 495 6.57 16.62 -15.82
CA CYS A 495 7.61 15.70 -16.29
C CYS A 495 8.97 16.04 -15.65
N GLN A 496 9.34 17.32 -15.62
CA GLN A 496 10.60 17.78 -15.02
C GLN A 496 10.65 17.50 -13.51
N HIS A 497 9.60 17.84 -12.78
CA HIS A 497 9.50 17.63 -11.33
C HIS A 497 9.54 16.14 -10.96
N GLU A 498 8.74 15.31 -11.62
CA GLU A 498 8.73 13.86 -11.34
C GLU A 498 10.07 13.21 -11.72
N THR A 499 10.74 13.67 -12.78
CA THR A 499 12.08 13.20 -13.16
C THR A 499 13.17 13.67 -12.21
N ALA A 500 13.10 14.91 -11.72
CA ALA A 500 13.97 15.40 -10.67
C ALA A 500 13.78 14.59 -9.38
N ASN A 501 12.54 14.22 -9.02
CA ASN A 501 12.26 13.37 -7.86
C ASN A 501 12.84 11.96 -8.03
N ASP A 502 12.74 11.34 -9.21
CA ASP A 502 13.34 10.02 -9.43
C ASP A 502 14.87 10.08 -9.47
N LEU A 503 15.47 11.11 -10.08
CA LEU A 503 16.91 11.39 -9.99
C LEU A 503 17.32 11.56 -8.54
N HIS A 504 16.57 12.32 -7.78
CA HIS A 504 16.80 12.54 -6.37
C HIS A 504 16.66 11.26 -5.55
N ASN A 505 15.64 10.43 -5.79
CA ASN A 505 15.48 9.13 -5.14
C ASN A 505 16.61 8.15 -5.51
N MET A 506 17.17 8.28 -6.72
CA MET A 506 18.35 7.53 -7.15
C MET A 506 19.65 8.10 -6.54
N GLN A 507 19.72 9.41 -6.30
CA GLN A 507 20.93 10.14 -5.90
C GLN A 507 21.04 10.45 -4.40
N HIS A 508 19.98 10.61 -3.61
CA HIS A 508 20.05 10.90 -2.17
C HIS A 508 20.81 9.75 -1.45
N CYS A 509 22.04 9.90 -0.94
CA CYS A 509 22.88 11.04 -0.58
C CYS A 509 22.22 12.07 0.34
N ILE A 510 22.18 11.77 1.65
CA ILE A 510 21.93 12.78 2.69
C ILE A 510 23.26 13.48 3.00
N SER A 511 23.53 14.63 2.37
CA SER A 511 24.10 15.85 2.99
C SER A 511 24.32 16.95 1.92
N GLU A 512 24.33 18.21 2.35
CA GLU A 512 24.35 19.48 1.60
C GLU A 512 25.54 19.73 0.63
N ARG A 513 26.11 18.71 -0.02
CA ARG A 513 27.35 18.90 -0.80
C ARG A 513 27.41 18.07 -2.08
N CYS A 514 26.44 18.25 -2.97
CA CYS A 514 26.51 17.75 -4.35
C CYS A 514 26.14 18.85 -5.37
N GLN A 515 26.86 19.98 -5.30
CA GLN A 515 27.06 20.84 -6.47
C GLN A 515 28.44 20.50 -7.03
N HIS A 516 28.46 20.16 -8.32
CA HIS A 516 29.62 19.78 -9.15
C HIS A 516 30.08 18.32 -9.05
N GLU A 517 29.62 17.49 -9.99
CA GLU A 517 30.51 16.59 -10.74
C GLU A 517 29.79 16.01 -11.98
N THR A 518 30.54 15.90 -13.07
CA THR A 518 30.09 15.64 -14.44
C THR A 518 29.95 14.14 -14.74
N ALA A 519 28.75 13.75 -15.15
CA ALA A 519 28.36 12.81 -16.23
C ALA A 519 29.14 11.51 -16.59
N ASN A 520 30.16 11.02 -15.87
CA ASN A 520 30.91 9.83 -16.37
C ASN A 520 31.23 8.69 -15.40
N ASP A 521 30.75 8.69 -14.14
CA ASP A 521 31.04 7.58 -13.21
C ASP A 521 29.85 6.64 -13.01
N LEU A 522 29.63 5.76 -13.98
CA LEU A 522 28.72 4.60 -13.88
C LEU A 522 29.24 3.49 -12.94
N HIS A 523 30.43 3.64 -12.35
CA HIS A 523 31.06 2.60 -11.51
C HIS A 523 30.93 2.82 -9.99
N ASN A 524 30.33 3.92 -9.52
CA ASN A 524 30.29 4.26 -8.10
C ASN A 524 28.86 4.51 -7.59
N MET A 525 28.05 3.45 -7.49
CA MET A 525 26.88 3.44 -6.59
C MET A 525 27.35 3.31 -5.12
N GLN A 526 28.09 4.30 -4.62
CA GLN A 526 28.75 4.25 -3.31
C GLN A 526 27.83 4.49 -2.11
N GLN A 527 26.52 4.69 -2.30
CA GLN A 527 25.54 4.80 -1.22
C GLN A 527 24.41 3.78 -1.39
N PRO A 528 23.88 3.22 -0.30
CA PRO A 528 22.93 2.12 -0.38
C PRO A 528 21.56 2.58 -0.87
N LEU A 529 21.07 2.02 -1.98
CA LEU A 529 19.74 2.31 -2.54
C LEU A 529 18.63 1.83 -1.60
N GLY A 530 17.56 2.61 -1.43
CA GLY A 530 16.44 2.22 -0.56
C GLY A 530 15.64 1.03 -1.10
N VAL A 531 15.39 0.04 -0.26
CA VAL A 531 14.40 -1.03 -0.46
C VAL A 531 13.39 -0.95 0.68
N GLN A 532 12.11 -0.85 0.36
CA GLN A 532 11.03 -0.67 1.32
C GLN A 532 9.98 -1.77 1.16
N VAL A 533 9.64 -2.42 2.27
CA VAL A 533 8.58 -3.44 2.36
C VAL A 533 7.65 -3.08 3.52
N GLU A 534 6.43 -2.64 3.21
CA GLU A 534 5.45 -2.21 4.22
C GLU A 534 4.06 -2.72 3.87
N GLY A 535 3.39 -3.43 4.78
CA GLY A 535 2.00 -3.88 4.58
C GLY A 535 1.67 -4.55 3.23
N GLY A 536 2.64 -5.18 2.55
CA GLY A 536 2.46 -5.75 1.21
C GLY A 536 2.74 -4.80 0.03
N SER A 537 3.18 -3.57 0.29
CA SER A 537 3.78 -2.67 -0.70
C SER A 537 5.29 -2.91 -0.77
N PHE A 538 5.81 -3.03 -1.99
CA PHE A 538 7.23 -3.27 -2.27
C PHE A 538 7.79 -2.14 -3.13
N ARG A 539 8.95 -1.61 -2.75
CA ARG A 539 9.63 -0.54 -3.50
C ARG A 539 11.14 -0.74 -3.50
N VAL A 540 11.79 -0.36 -4.60
CA VAL A 540 13.24 -0.23 -4.70
C VAL A 540 13.58 0.98 -5.56
N ALA A 541 14.39 1.90 -5.05
CA ALA A 541 14.72 3.17 -5.73
C ALA A 541 13.45 3.88 -6.26
N GLN A 542 13.39 4.21 -7.56
CA GLN A 542 12.24 4.84 -8.21
C GLN A 542 11.06 3.89 -8.54
N TYR A 543 11.21 2.59 -8.30
CA TYR A 543 10.22 1.57 -8.66
C TYR A 543 9.26 1.33 -7.50
N THR A 544 8.02 1.83 -7.62
CA THR A 544 7.04 1.84 -6.52
C THR A 544 5.86 0.87 -6.70
N ASN A 545 5.66 0.34 -7.91
CA ASN A 545 4.50 -0.49 -8.26
C ASN A 545 4.85 -1.98 -8.33
N ILE A 546 5.63 -2.45 -7.36
CA ILE A 546 6.06 -3.85 -7.31
C ILE A 546 5.03 -4.65 -6.52
N ALA A 547 4.38 -5.61 -7.17
CA ALA A 547 3.19 -6.28 -6.66
C ALA A 547 3.47 -7.38 -5.61
N SER A 548 4.68 -7.94 -5.58
CA SER A 548 5.02 -9.04 -4.67
C SER A 548 6.51 -9.06 -4.33
N LEU A 549 6.88 -9.89 -3.34
CA LEU A 549 8.28 -10.12 -2.98
C LEU A 549 9.05 -10.79 -4.12
N GLU A 550 8.43 -11.71 -4.87
CA GLU A 550 9.02 -12.32 -6.06
C GLU A 550 9.23 -11.30 -7.19
N ALA A 551 8.28 -10.36 -7.35
CA ALA A 551 8.44 -9.26 -8.31
C ALA A 551 9.58 -8.32 -7.88
N LEU A 552 9.74 -8.08 -6.57
CA LEU A 552 10.85 -7.32 -6.02
C LEU A 552 12.19 -8.04 -6.28
N GLU A 553 12.27 -9.34 -6.04
CA GLU A 553 13.46 -10.16 -6.34
C GLU A 553 13.80 -10.11 -7.84
N LYS A 554 12.80 -10.24 -8.73
CA LYS A 554 13.00 -10.08 -10.18
C LYS A 554 13.55 -8.71 -10.53
N LYS A 555 13.06 -7.65 -9.89
CA LYS A 555 13.54 -6.29 -10.13
C LYS A 555 14.96 -6.08 -9.59
N LEU A 556 15.24 -6.56 -8.38
CA LEU A 556 16.57 -6.55 -7.76
C LEU A 556 17.61 -7.29 -8.61
N ALA A 557 17.22 -8.38 -9.27
CA ALA A 557 18.10 -9.12 -10.19
C ALA A 557 18.57 -8.32 -11.41
N GLN A 558 17.91 -7.20 -11.73
CA GLN A 558 18.32 -6.31 -12.83
C GLN A 558 19.44 -5.35 -12.43
N PHE A 559 19.67 -5.16 -11.13
CA PHE A 559 20.77 -4.32 -10.64
C PHE A 559 22.12 -5.04 -10.80
N PRO A 560 23.20 -4.30 -11.07
CA PRO A 560 24.51 -4.90 -11.27
C PRO A 560 25.03 -5.54 -9.96
N PRO A 561 25.83 -6.63 -10.06
CA PRO A 561 26.55 -7.17 -8.91
C PRO A 561 27.42 -6.09 -8.24
N GLY A 562 27.52 -6.14 -6.91
CA GLY A 562 28.18 -5.13 -6.08
C GLY A 562 27.25 -4.02 -5.56
N THR A 563 26.00 -3.95 -6.05
CA THR A 563 25.03 -2.98 -5.56
C THR A 563 24.72 -3.21 -4.08
N THR A 564 24.76 -2.13 -3.30
CA THR A 564 24.36 -2.15 -1.89
C THR A 564 23.00 -1.46 -1.73
N PHE A 565 22.14 -2.04 -0.90
CA PHE A 565 20.79 -1.54 -0.61
C PHE A 565 20.62 -1.29 0.89
N ARG A 566 19.83 -0.29 1.25
CA ARG A 566 19.35 -0.04 2.62
C ARG A 566 17.94 -0.60 2.73
N LEU A 567 17.76 -1.59 3.59
CA LEU A 567 16.53 -2.36 3.69
C LEU A 567 15.65 -1.86 4.85
N HIS A 568 14.51 -1.28 4.53
CA HIS A 568 13.46 -0.92 5.49
C HIS A 568 12.29 -1.91 5.39
N VAL A 569 12.01 -2.63 6.48
CA VAL A 569 10.90 -3.59 6.55
C VAL A 569 10.03 -3.25 7.75
N SER A 570 8.83 -2.79 7.48
CA SER A 570 7.77 -2.48 8.44
C SER A 570 6.56 -3.37 8.16
N SER A 571 6.82 -4.67 8.03
CA SER A 571 5.82 -5.72 7.83
C SER A 571 5.90 -6.80 8.90
N PRO A 572 4.77 -7.43 9.28
CA PRO A 572 4.77 -8.66 10.05
C PRO A 572 5.66 -9.72 9.40
N GLY A 573 6.43 -10.46 10.18
CA GLY A 573 7.41 -11.42 9.64
C GLY A 573 8.69 -10.76 9.11
N ARG A 574 9.04 -9.55 9.59
CA ARG A 574 10.28 -8.83 9.24
C ARG A 574 11.51 -9.72 9.18
N GLY A 575 11.71 -10.60 10.17
CA GLY A 575 12.87 -11.50 10.21
C GLY A 575 12.99 -12.40 8.99
N GLU A 576 11.89 -13.02 8.56
CA GLU A 576 11.86 -13.92 7.41
C GLU A 576 12.09 -13.17 6.09
N ILE A 577 11.45 -11.99 5.94
CA ILE A 577 11.60 -11.15 4.74
C ILE A 577 13.06 -10.69 4.60
N VAL A 578 13.66 -10.21 5.70
CA VAL A 578 15.07 -9.80 5.73
C VAL A 578 15.97 -10.97 5.38
N GLN A 579 15.75 -12.14 5.98
CA GLN A 579 16.55 -13.33 5.70
C GLN A 579 16.44 -13.76 4.23
N ARG A 580 15.23 -13.77 3.67
CA ARG A 580 14.99 -14.12 2.26
C ARG A 580 15.70 -13.16 1.32
N LEU A 581 15.58 -11.84 1.54
CA LEU A 581 16.25 -10.83 0.71
C LEU A 581 17.78 -10.91 0.85
N GLN A 582 18.32 -11.16 2.03
CA GLN A 582 19.75 -11.36 2.24
C GLN A 582 20.27 -12.61 1.52
N GLN A 583 19.56 -13.73 1.60
CA GLN A 583 19.91 -14.96 0.88
C GLN A 583 19.85 -14.76 -0.64
N PHE A 584 18.79 -14.11 -1.12
CA PHE A 584 18.65 -13.75 -2.53
C PHE A 584 19.82 -12.84 -2.97
N GLY A 585 20.15 -11.82 -2.18
CA GLY A 585 21.25 -10.90 -2.43
C GLY A 585 22.59 -11.60 -2.54
N ALA A 586 22.92 -12.47 -1.59
CA ALA A 586 24.15 -13.26 -1.61
C ALA A 586 24.28 -14.09 -2.90
N GLY A 587 23.17 -14.69 -3.37
CA GLY A 587 23.13 -15.45 -4.64
C GLY A 587 23.26 -14.60 -5.91
N LYS A 588 23.06 -13.28 -5.82
CA LYS A 588 23.11 -12.33 -6.96
C LYS A 588 24.26 -11.32 -6.86
N GLY A 589 25.10 -11.41 -5.83
CA GLY A 589 26.16 -10.45 -5.58
C GLY A 589 25.65 -9.08 -5.11
N LEU A 590 24.48 -9.01 -4.48
CA LEU A 590 23.89 -7.79 -3.92
C LEU A 590 24.04 -7.78 -2.40
N THR A 591 24.22 -6.60 -1.81
CA THR A 591 24.38 -6.43 -0.36
C THR A 591 23.20 -5.67 0.24
N PHE A 592 22.65 -6.11 1.37
CA PHE A 592 21.58 -5.42 2.10
C PHE A 592 22.05 -4.98 3.48
N GLN A 593 21.97 -3.68 3.75
CA GLN A 593 22.26 -3.04 5.02
C GLN A 593 20.95 -2.73 5.75
N LEU A 594 20.87 -3.12 7.02
CA LEU A 594 19.76 -2.73 7.89
C LEU A 594 20.04 -1.34 8.51
N PRO A 595 19.01 -0.53 8.83
CA PRO A 595 19.20 0.70 9.57
C PRO A 595 19.89 0.39 10.90
N SER A 596 20.91 1.16 11.25
CA SER A 596 21.46 1.17 12.61
C SER A 596 20.35 1.66 13.55
N ASN A 597 20.04 0.87 14.59
CA ASN A 597 19.05 1.22 15.62
C ASN A 597 19.38 2.52 16.33
#